data_AF-A0A8H6SRA2-F1
#
_entry.id   AF-A0A8H6SRA2-F1
#
_cell.length_a   1.000
_cell.length_b   1.000
_cell.length_c   1.000
_cell.angle_alpha   90.00
_cell.angle_beta   90.00
_cell.angle_gamma   90.00
#
_symmetry.space_group_name_H-M   'P 1'
#
loop_
_entity.id
_entity.type
_entity.pdbx_description
1 polymer ?
#
loop_
_entity_poly.entity_id
_entity_poly.type
_entity_poly.pdbx_seq_one_letter_code
_entity_poly.pdbx_strand_id
1 'polypeptide(L)'
;MSVHEISKAGFAEGTNEFYNTARPRYPPETFKRLRAKVASDRLDIVEIASGTGLFTRALLGHPDWKGIRSLNAIEPSEGMRKHSLSTR
;
A
#
# COMPACT_ATOMS: atom_id res chain seq x y z
N MET A 1 -23.31 13.66 2.91
CA MET A 1 -22.01 13.16 2.41
C MET A 1 -22.14 12.88 0.93
N SER A 2 -21.50 13.68 0.07
CA SER A 2 -21.38 13.35 -1.36
C SER A 2 -20.06 12.65 -1.59
N VAL A 3 -20.11 11.48 -2.23
CA VAL A 3 -18.90 10.82 -2.73
C VAL A 3 -18.42 11.63 -3.93
N HIS A 4 -17.12 11.93 -4.01
CA HIS A 4 -16.52 12.63 -5.14
C HIS A 4 -16.80 11.87 -6.45
N GLU A 5 -17.19 12.55 -7.54
CA GLU A 5 -17.63 11.91 -8.78
C GLU A 5 -16.62 10.90 -9.35
N ILE A 6 -15.32 11.23 -9.27
CA ILE A 6 -14.23 10.32 -9.68
C ILE A 6 -14.24 9.03 -8.85
N SER A 7 -14.53 9.11 -7.55
CA SER A 7 -14.57 7.93 -6.68
C SER A 7 -15.80 7.06 -6.94
N LYS A 8 -16.88 7.62 -7.50
CA LYS A 8 -18.07 6.85 -7.93
C LYS A 8 -17.79 6.00 -9.17
N ALA A 9 -16.93 6.48 -10.08
CA ALA A 9 -16.55 5.76 -11.28
C ALA A 9 -15.61 4.56 -11.01
N GLY A 10 -15.00 4.50 -9.82
CA GLY A 10 -14.06 3.44 -9.43
C GLY A 10 -12.64 3.64 -9.98
N PHE A 11 -11.76 2.70 -9.67
CA PHE A 11 -10.34 2.70 -10.05
C PHE A 11 -10.06 1.58 -11.07
N ALA A 12 -10.74 1.64 -12.20
CA ALA A 12 -10.60 0.67 -13.29
C ALA A 12 -9.25 0.82 -14.03
N GLU A 13 -8.93 -0.14 -14.88
CA GLU A 13 -7.74 -0.08 -15.74
C GLU A 13 -7.79 1.19 -16.61
N GLY A 14 -6.71 1.98 -16.63
CA GLY A 14 -6.62 3.27 -17.33
C GLY A 14 -7.00 4.53 -16.54
N THR A 15 -7.66 4.43 -15.37
CA THR A 15 -8.02 5.61 -14.54
C THR A 15 -7.07 5.87 -13.37
N ASN A 16 -6.05 5.03 -13.20
CA ASN A 16 -5.22 4.97 -11.99
C ASN A 16 -3.85 5.64 -12.16
N GLU A 17 -3.54 6.17 -13.35
CA GLU A 17 -2.23 6.76 -13.69
C GLU A 17 -1.85 7.91 -12.75
N PHE A 18 -2.83 8.72 -12.34
CA PHE A 18 -2.61 9.84 -11.41
C PHE A 18 -2.66 9.42 -9.94
N TYR A 19 -3.07 8.19 -9.63
CA TYR A 19 -3.31 7.76 -8.26
C TYR A 19 -2.05 7.87 -7.40
N ASN A 20 -0.91 7.39 -7.91
CA ASN A 20 0.35 7.44 -7.15
C ASN A 20 0.91 8.86 -6.98
N THR A 21 0.69 9.73 -7.97
CA THR A 21 1.24 11.10 -7.98
C THR A 21 0.44 12.03 -7.07
N ALA A 22 -0.89 11.89 -7.04
CA ALA A 22 -1.76 12.73 -6.23
C ALA A 22 -1.79 12.31 -4.75
N ARG A 23 -1.38 11.08 -4.42
CA ARG A 23 -1.41 10.56 -3.04
C ARG A 23 -0.18 11.03 -2.25
N PRO A 24 -0.39 11.62 -1.06
CA PRO A 24 0.71 11.86 -0.13
C PRO A 24 1.46 10.57 0.22
N ARG A 25 2.76 10.68 0.45
CA ARG A 25 3.59 9.56 0.93
C ARG A 25 3.39 9.38 2.44
N TYR A 26 3.55 8.15 2.91
CA TYR A 26 3.54 7.83 4.33
C TYR A 26 4.82 8.38 5.00
N PRO A 27 4.73 9.18 6.08
CA PRO A 27 5.91 9.64 6.80
C PRO A 27 6.68 8.47 7.44
N PRO A 28 8.02 8.46 7.44
CA PRO A 28 8.84 7.41 8.05
C PRO A 28 8.45 7.07 9.50
N GLU A 29 8.16 8.11 10.31
CA GLU A 29 7.77 7.94 11.72
C GLU A 29 6.51 7.09 11.92
N THR A 30 5.65 7.00 10.90
CA THR A 30 4.48 6.12 10.91
C THR A 30 4.92 4.66 11.05
N PHE A 31 5.91 4.24 10.26
CA PHE A 31 6.41 2.87 10.24
C PHE A 31 7.16 2.54 11.53
N LYS A 32 7.94 3.46 12.06
CA LYS A 32 8.59 3.31 13.37
C LYS A 32 7.56 3.13 14.49
N ARG A 33 6.52 3.97 14.50
CA ARG A 33 5.45 3.89 15.50
C ARG A 33 4.65 2.59 15.40
N LEU A 34 4.39 2.09 14.19
CA LEU A 34 3.78 0.78 13.98
C LEU A 34 4.70 -0.35 14.45
N ARG A 35 5.99 -0.32 14.11
CA ARG A 35 6.95 -1.36 14.53
C ARG A 35 7.01 -1.49 16.06
N ALA A 36 7.01 -0.37 16.78
CA ALA A 36 7.01 -0.33 18.25
C ALA A 36 5.76 -0.97 18.90
N LYS A 37 4.69 -1.21 18.14
CA LYS A 37 3.47 -1.89 18.62
C LYS A 37 3.46 -3.38 18.33
N VAL A 38 4.43 -3.88 17.58
CA VAL A 38 4.51 -5.28 17.18
C VAL A 38 5.59 -5.97 18.00
N ALA A 39 5.23 -6.94 18.83
CA ALA A 39 6.18 -7.59 19.74
C ALA A 39 7.11 -8.59 19.04
N SER A 40 6.67 -9.20 17.93
CA SER A 40 7.45 -10.21 17.21
C SER A 40 8.51 -9.56 16.31
N ASP A 41 9.67 -10.21 16.17
CA ASP A 41 10.71 -9.87 15.19
C ASP A 41 10.56 -10.64 13.88
N ARG A 42 9.71 -11.66 13.84
CA ARG A 42 9.41 -12.44 12.64
C ARG A 42 7.94 -12.29 12.28
N LEU A 43 7.67 -11.69 11.12
CA LEU A 43 6.35 -11.19 10.77
C LEU A 43 5.79 -11.83 9.52
N ASP A 44 4.54 -12.26 9.58
CA ASP A 44 3.72 -12.58 8.42
C ASP A 44 2.62 -11.54 8.32
N ILE A 45 2.59 -10.83 7.21
CA ILE A 45 1.76 -9.64 7.05
C ILE A 45 0.72 -9.90 5.96
N VAL A 46 -0.53 -9.54 6.26
CA VAL A 46 -1.58 -9.40 5.26
C VAL A 46 -1.93 -7.92 5.16
N GLU A 47 -1.72 -7.34 3.98
CA GLU A 47 -2.13 -5.97 3.68
C GLU A 47 -3.42 -6.01 2.87
N ILE A 48 -4.51 -5.56 3.48
CA ILE A 48 -5.83 -5.54 2.85
C ILE A 48 -6.01 -4.20 2.13
N ALA A 49 -6.58 -4.25 0.92
CA ALA A 49 -6.77 -3.09 0.04
C ALA A 49 -5.45 -2.36 -0.23
N SER A 50 -4.42 -3.11 -0.64
CA SER A 50 -3.08 -2.57 -0.89
C SER A 50 -3.03 -1.55 -2.03
N GLY A 51 -4.09 -1.46 -2.84
CA GLY A 51 -4.16 -0.57 -3.98
C GLY A 51 -2.99 -0.77 -4.93
N THR A 52 -2.33 0.32 -5.28
CA THR A 52 -1.10 0.33 -6.09
C THR A 52 0.15 -0.08 -5.33
N GLY A 53 0.06 -0.49 -4.06
CA GLY A 53 1.18 -0.93 -3.22
C GLY A 53 2.02 0.20 -2.61
N LEU A 54 1.49 1.43 -2.51
CA LEU A 54 2.23 2.58 -1.95
C LEU A 54 2.71 2.32 -0.53
N PHE A 55 1.84 1.78 0.33
CA PHE A 55 2.19 1.42 1.69
C PHE A 55 3.13 0.22 1.69
N THR A 56 2.83 -0.83 0.93
CA THR A 56 3.67 -2.02 0.78
C THR A 56 5.13 -1.69 0.51
N ARG A 57 5.41 -0.86 -0.50
CA ARG A 57 6.79 -0.47 -0.86
C ARG A 57 7.46 0.35 0.24
N ALA A 58 6.74 1.28 0.84
CA ALA A 58 7.26 2.11 1.91
C ALA A 58 7.58 1.27 3.16
N LEU A 59 6.74 0.29 3.50
CA LEU A 59 6.97 -0.67 4.59
C LEU A 59 8.21 -1.53 4.33
N LEU A 60 8.29 -2.15 3.15
CA LEU A 60 9.41 -3.03 2.77
C LEU A 60 10.74 -2.27 2.67
N GLY A 61 10.70 -0.98 2.31
CA GLY A 61 11.88 -0.12 2.27
C GLY A 61 12.29 0.48 3.62
N HIS A 62 11.49 0.33 4.67
CA HIS A 62 11.77 0.98 5.96
C HIS A 62 12.79 0.17 6.78
N PRO A 63 13.86 0.79 7.32
CA PRO A 63 14.94 0.07 8.00
C PRO A 63 14.51 -0.69 9.25
N ASP A 64 13.46 -0.25 9.94
CA ASP A 64 12.95 -0.90 11.14
C ASP A 64 12.12 -2.17 10.85
N TRP A 65 11.79 -2.44 9.59
CA TRP A 65 10.93 -3.56 9.17
C TRP A 65 11.73 -4.73 8.57
N LYS A 66 12.92 -4.98 9.13
CA LYS A 66 13.77 -6.14 8.83
C LYS A 66 13.30 -7.33 9.67
N GLY A 67 12.61 -8.28 9.06
CA GLY A 67 11.99 -9.41 9.79
C GLY A 67 10.69 -9.93 9.20
N ILE A 68 10.20 -9.30 8.13
CA ILE A 68 9.04 -9.77 7.36
C ILE A 68 9.42 -11.09 6.68
N ARG A 69 8.82 -12.19 7.14
CA ARG A 69 8.92 -13.53 6.57
C ARG A 69 8.05 -13.64 5.32
N SER A 70 6.83 -13.12 5.37
CA SER A 70 5.93 -13.06 4.23
C SER A 70 5.06 -11.80 4.27
N LEU A 71 4.72 -11.28 3.10
CA LEU A 71 3.75 -10.19 2.94
C LEU A 71 2.82 -10.54 1.79
N ASN A 72 1.53 -10.68 2.09
CA ASN A 72 0.48 -10.91 1.12
C ASN A 72 -0.34 -9.62 0.98
N ALA A 73 -0.17 -8.93 -0.15
CA ALA A 73 -0.89 -7.71 -0.49
C ALA A 73 -2.15 -8.08 -1.30
N ILE A 74 -3.32 -7.80 -0.73
CA ILE A 74 -4.62 -8.17 -1.29
C ILE A 74 -5.32 -6.89 -1.75
N GLU A 75 -5.64 -6.82 -3.04
CA GLU A 75 -6.35 -5.69 -3.63
C GLU A 75 -7.40 -6.22 -4.60
N PRO A 76 -8.70 -5.93 -4.44
CA PRO A 76 -9.75 -6.45 -5.33
C PRO A 76 -9.70 -5.86 -6.75
N SER A 77 -9.31 -4.59 -6.92
CA SER A 77 -9.24 -3.96 -8.24
C SER A 77 -8.06 -4.48 -9.05
N GLU A 78 -8.36 -5.11 -10.19
CA GLU A 78 -7.34 -5.59 -11.12
C GLU A 78 -6.46 -4.45 -11.65
N GLY A 79 -7.04 -3.30 -11.99
CA GLY A 79 -6.29 -2.14 -12.47
C GLY A 79 -5.30 -1.62 -11.43
N MET A 80 -5.65 -1.67 -10.15
CA MET A 80 -4.76 -1.28 -9.05
C MET A 80 -3.63 -2.31 -8.86
N ARG A 81 -3.96 -3.61 -8.92
CA ARG A 81 -2.97 -4.71 -8.86
C ARG A 81 -1.96 -4.64 -9.99
N LYS A 82 -2.39 -4.45 -11.25
CA LYS A 82 -1.48 -4.36 -12.40
C LYS A 82 -0.49 -3.21 -12.25
N HIS A 83 -0.95 -2.05 -11.76
CA HIS A 83 -0.08 -0.90 -11.51
C HIS A 83 0.92 -1.14 -10.37
N SER A 84 0.61 -2.03 -9.40
CA SER A 84 1.54 -2.37 -8.32
C SER A 84 2.77 -3.14 -8.83
N LEU A 85 2.59 -3.98 -9.87
CA LEU A 85 3.62 -4.82 -10.49
C LEU A 85 4.52 -4.09 -11.50
N SER A 86 4.08 -2.93 -12.01
CA SER A 86 4.76 -2.19 -13.08
C SER A 86 5.99 -1.37 -12.63
N THR A 87 6.33 -1.38 -11.33
CA THR A 87 7.52 -0.69 -10.81
C THR A 87 8.49 -1.70 -10.21
N ARG A 88 9.25 -2.36 -11.09
CA ARG A 88 10.57 -2.92 -10.82
C ARG A 88 11.53 -2.41 -11.87
#